data_AF-A0A438W4K6-F1
#
_entry.id   AF-A0A438W4K6-F1
#
_cell.length_a   1.000
_cell.length_b   1.000
_cell.length_c   1.000
_cell.angle_alpha   90.00
_cell.angle_beta   90.00
_cell.angle_gamma   90.00
#
_symmetry.space_group_name_H-M   'P 1'
#
loop_
_entity.id
_entity.type
_entity.pdbx_description
1 polymer ?
#
loop_
_entity_poly.entity_id
_entity_poly.type
_entity_poly.pdbx_seq_one_letter_code
_entity_poly.pdbx_strand_id
1 'polypeptide(L)'
;ITHQIIRDNFHRAPLFSGQIEGIGPRYCPSIEDKINRFSEKERHQLFLEPQTIHKSEYYINGLSTSLPLDVQEKVIHSIKGLENALITRYGYAIEYDFIQPTELTHTLET
;
A
#
# COMPACT_ATOMS: atom_id res chain seq x y z
N ILE A 1 -10.98 -6.80 12.46
CA ILE A 1 -10.83 -5.37 12.82
C ILE A 1 -10.11 -4.61 11.72
N THR A 2 -8.84 -4.92 11.42
CA THR A 2 -8.05 -4.23 10.38
C THR A 2 -8.74 -4.16 9.01
N HIS A 3 -9.28 -5.28 8.51
CA HIS A 3 -10.02 -5.28 7.25
C HIS A 3 -11.27 -4.39 7.27
N GLN A 4 -11.95 -4.31 8.42
CA GLN A 4 -13.14 -3.46 8.56
C GLN A 4 -12.75 -1.99 8.44
N ILE A 5 -11.71 -1.56 9.16
CA ILE A 5 -11.18 -0.18 9.10
C ILE A 5 -10.85 0.20 7.65
N ILE A 6 -10.20 -0.70 6.92
CA ILE A 6 -9.84 -0.47 5.52
C ILE A 6 -11.08 -0.41 4.62
N ARG A 7 -12.02 -1.37 4.75
CA ARG A 7 -13.26 -1.43 3.96
C ARG A 7 -14.13 -0.20 4.14
N ASP A 8 -14.29 0.26 5.39
CA ASP A 8 -15.09 1.45 5.71
C ASP A 8 -14.52 2.73 5.07
N ASN A 9 -13.25 2.73 4.69
CA ASN A 9 -12.54 3.87 4.13
C ASN A 9 -12.12 3.68 2.66
N PHE A 10 -12.61 2.65 1.95
CA PHE A 10 -12.25 2.42 0.54
C PHE A 10 -12.50 3.63 -0.36
N HIS A 11 -13.65 4.29 -0.19
CA HIS A 11 -14.03 5.49 -0.94
C HIS A 11 -13.06 6.67 -0.76
N ARG A 12 -12.19 6.64 0.25
CA ARG A 12 -11.19 7.67 0.53
C ARG A 12 -9.82 7.35 -0.07
N ALA A 13 -9.60 6.15 -0.60
CA ALA A 13 -8.34 5.82 -1.26
C ALA A 13 -8.34 6.42 -2.68
N PRO A 14 -7.27 7.12 -3.11
CA PRO A 14 -7.13 7.65 -4.46
C PRO A 14 -7.44 6.63 -5.57
N LEU A 15 -7.02 5.38 -5.38
CA LEU A 15 -7.28 4.25 -6.30
C LEU A 15 -8.77 3.95 -6.52
N PHE A 16 -9.64 4.20 -5.53
CA PHE A 16 -11.08 3.93 -5.61
C PHE A 16 -11.92 5.19 -5.78
N SER A 17 -11.39 6.35 -5.41
CA SER A 17 -12.09 7.64 -5.51
C SER A 17 -12.06 8.25 -6.91
N GLY A 18 -11.34 7.65 -7.86
CA GLY A 18 -11.19 8.16 -9.22
C GLY A 18 -10.22 9.35 -9.34
N GLN A 19 -9.39 9.59 -8.31
CA GLN A 19 -8.34 10.62 -8.35
C GLN A 19 -7.11 10.20 -9.15
N ILE A 20 -6.95 8.91 -9.43
CA ILE A 20 -5.89 8.33 -10.26
C ILE A 20 -6.53 7.96 -11.60
N GLU A 21 -6.04 8.56 -12.68
CA GLU A 21 -6.52 8.33 -14.04
C GLU A 21 -5.75 7.19 -14.73
N GLY A 22 -4.52 6.93 -14.29
CA GLY A 22 -3.67 5.88 -14.82
C GLY A 22 -4.22 4.47 -14.59
N ILE A 23 -4.00 3.59 -15.57
CA ILE A 23 -4.32 2.17 -15.43
C ILE A 23 -3.37 1.57 -14.39
N GLY A 24 -3.89 1.27 -13.20
CA GLY A 24 -3.14 0.60 -12.15
C GLY A 24 -2.56 -0.74 -12.61
N PRO A 25 -1.46 -1.20 -12.00
CA PRO A 25 -0.88 -2.49 -12.33
C PRO A 25 -1.89 -3.63 -12.12
N ARG A 26 -1.82 -4.67 -12.97
CA ARG A 26 -2.71 -5.83 -12.85
C ARG A 26 -2.50 -6.61 -11.53
N TYR A 27 -1.28 -6.53 -10.98
CA TYR A 27 -0.99 -7.02 -9.63
C TYR A 27 -1.48 -6.00 -8.61
N CYS A 28 -2.38 -6.40 -7.71
CA CYS A 28 -2.92 -5.53 -6.66
C CYS A 28 -1.78 -5.05 -5.75
N PRO A 29 -1.30 -3.79 -5.87
CA PRO A 29 -0.09 -3.38 -5.18
C PRO A 29 -0.38 -2.95 -3.74
N SER A 30 -1.61 -2.51 -3.47
CA SER A 30 -2.01 -1.96 -2.17
C SER A 30 -2.83 -2.96 -1.36
N ILE A 31 -2.79 -2.81 -0.03
CA ILE A 31 -3.55 -3.64 0.90
C ILE A 31 -5.05 -3.44 0.72
N GLU A 32 -5.50 -2.21 0.43
CA GLU A 32 -6.90 -1.91 0.18
C GLU A 32 -7.43 -2.65 -1.06
N ASP A 33 -6.68 -2.69 -2.16
CA ASP A 33 -7.07 -3.45 -3.36
C ASP A 33 -7.01 -4.96 -3.13
N LYS A 34 -6.00 -5.44 -2.40
CA LYS A 34 -5.88 -6.86 -2.04
C LYS A 34 -7.06 -7.34 -1.19
N ILE A 35 -7.50 -6.55 -0.20
CA ILE A 35 -8.66 -6.87 0.65
C ILE A 35 -9.97 -6.82 -0.15
N ASN A 36 -10.10 -5.89 -1.09
CA ASN A 36 -11.26 -5.82 -1.97
C ASN A 36 -11.36 -7.06 -2.87
N ARG A 37 -10.24 -7.44 -3.51
CA ARG A 37 -10.20 -8.56 -4.46
C ARG A 37 -10.25 -9.94 -3.81
N PHE A 38 -9.65 -10.10 -2.63
CA PHE A 38 -9.60 -11.36 -1.87
C PHE A 38 -10.36 -11.23 -0.56
N SER A 39 -11.63 -10.82 -0.66
CA SER A 39 -12.50 -10.53 0.48
C SER A 39 -12.77 -11.72 1.41
N GLU A 40 -12.62 -12.94 0.89
CA GLU A 40 -12.77 -14.21 1.58
C GLU A 40 -11.59 -14.54 2.51
N LYS A 41 -10.44 -13.89 2.32
CA LYS A 41 -9.27 -14.13 3.17
C LYS A 41 -9.43 -13.44 4.51
N GLU A 42 -9.44 -14.23 5.57
CA GLU A 42 -9.53 -13.71 6.95
C GLU A 42 -8.28 -12.95 7.41
N ARG A 43 -7.12 -13.23 6.81
CA ARG A 43 -5.84 -12.58 7.16
C ARG A 43 -4.90 -12.41 5.98
N HIS A 44 -4.04 -11.40 6.09
CA HIS A 44 -2.94 -11.12 5.17
C HIS A 44 -1.64 -11.09 5.97
N GLN A 45 -0.65 -11.88 5.55
CA GLN A 45 0.66 -11.90 6.20
C GLN A 45 1.43 -10.62 5.88
N LEU A 46 2.08 -10.08 6.91
CA LEU A 46 2.98 -8.93 6.83
C LEU A 46 4.37 -9.36 7.28
N PHE A 47 5.40 -8.74 6.71
CA PHE A 47 6.79 -8.89 7.16
C PHE A 47 7.30 -7.55 7.68
N LEU A 48 7.87 -7.56 8.88
CA LEU A 48 8.54 -6.39 9.46
C LEU A 48 10.03 -6.49 9.13
N GLU A 49 10.48 -5.68 8.20
CA GLU A 49 11.84 -5.72 7.67
C GLU A 49 12.63 -4.53 8.23
N PRO A 50 13.71 -4.74 9.01
CA PRO A 50 14.53 -3.63 9.51
C PRO A 50 15.14 -2.84 8.34
N GLN A 51 14.91 -1.52 8.30
CA GLN A 51 15.51 -0.66 7.27
C GLN A 51 16.87 -0.10 7.69
N THR A 52 17.09 0.07 9.00
CA THR A 52 18.34 0.63 9.53
C THR A 52 19.11 -0.41 10.31
N ILE A 53 20.44 -0.26 10.34
CA ILE A 53 21.32 -1.11 11.16
C ILE A 53 20.96 -1.05 12.66
N HIS A 54 20.51 0.12 13.13
CA HIS A 54 20.07 0.36 14.50
C HIS A 54 18.65 -0.13 14.77
N LYS A 55 17.94 -0.64 13.76
CA LYS A 55 16.55 -1.13 13.86
C LYS A 55 15.61 -0.08 14.46
N SER A 56 15.85 1.18 14.12
CA SER A 56 15.00 2.32 14.50
C SER A 56 13.77 2.45 13.60
N GLU A 57 13.86 1.93 12.37
CA GLU A 57 12.80 1.99 11.36
C GLU A 57 12.60 0.62 10.75
N TYR A 58 11.33 0.27 10.55
CA TYR A 58 10.91 -1.01 9.97
C TYR A 58 9.99 -0.74 8.78
N TYR A 59 10.24 -1.45 7.69
CA TYR A 59 9.34 -1.53 6.55
C TYR A 59 8.29 -2.61 6.82
N ILE A 60 7.02 -2.30 6.58
CA ILE A 60 5.92 -3.27 6.70
C ILE A 60 5.57 -3.78 5.31
N ASN A 61 6.29 -4.80 4.86
CA ASN A 61 6.05 -5.42 3.57
C ASN A 61 4.68 -6.12 3.58
N GLY A 62 3.88 -5.85 2.54
CA GLY A 62 2.50 -6.28 2.41
C GLY A 62 1.44 -5.27 2.88
N LEU A 63 1.85 -4.09 3.35
CA LEU A 63 0.95 -3.02 3.82
C LEU A 63 1.08 -1.71 3.00
N SER A 64 1.46 -1.78 1.73
CA SER A 64 1.44 -0.62 0.84
C SER A 64 0.01 -0.04 0.79
N THR A 65 -0.13 1.28 0.92
CA THR A 65 -1.45 1.92 0.98
C THR A 65 -1.40 3.37 0.52
N SER A 66 -2.55 3.85 0.06
CA SER A 66 -2.82 5.23 -0.32
C SER A 66 -3.90 5.89 0.55
N LEU A 67 -4.34 5.21 1.62
CA LEU A 67 -5.38 5.71 2.51
C LEU A 67 -4.94 6.96 3.27
N PRO A 68 -5.87 7.82 3.73
CA PRO A 68 -5.55 8.99 4.55
C PRO A 68 -4.81 8.66 5.85
N LEU A 69 -4.01 9.61 6.35
CA LEU A 69 -3.14 9.45 7.53
C LEU A 69 -3.89 8.92 8.76
N ASP A 70 -5.09 9.46 9.05
CA ASP A 70 -5.93 9.05 10.18
C ASP A 70 -6.39 7.58 10.09
N VAL A 71 -6.54 7.07 8.86
CA VAL A 71 -6.90 5.68 8.62
C VAL A 71 -5.67 4.79 8.76
N GLN A 72 -4.52 5.23 8.24
CA GLN A 72 -3.27 4.49 8.38
C GLN A 72 -2.89 4.27 9.85
N GLU A 73 -3.01 5.30 10.71
CA GLU A 73 -2.80 5.15 12.15
C GLU A 73 -3.69 4.06 12.75
N LYS A 74 -5.00 4.10 12.46
CA LYS A 74 -5.95 3.09 12.95
C LYS A 74 -5.63 1.68 12.44
N VAL A 75 -5.20 1.56 11.17
CA VAL A 75 -4.80 0.29 10.58
C VAL A 75 -3.58 -0.26 11.31
N ILE A 76 -2.52 0.54 11.48
CA ILE A 76 -1.29 0.13 12.17
C ILE A 76 -1.58 -0.33 13.59
N HIS A 77 -2.30 0.48 14.38
CA HIS A 77 -2.60 0.15 15.78
C HIS A 77 -3.56 -1.04 15.94
N SER A 78 -4.26 -1.46 14.87
CA SER A 78 -5.09 -2.67 14.87
C SER A 78 -4.30 -3.97 14.63
N ILE A 79 -3.03 -3.88 14.20
CA ILE A 79 -2.18 -5.04 13.91
C ILE A 79 -1.52 -5.50 15.21
N LYS A 80 -1.61 -6.81 15.48
CA LYS A 80 -1.03 -7.42 16.67
C LYS A 80 0.48 -7.16 16.75
N GLY A 81 0.93 -6.59 17.86
CA GLY A 81 2.32 -6.20 18.11
C GLY A 81 2.67 -4.77 17.67
N LEU A 82 1.76 -4.05 17.01
CA LEU A 82 1.93 -2.66 16.57
C LEU A 82 0.96 -1.70 17.27
N GLU A 83 0.33 -2.12 18.37
CA GLU A 83 -0.70 -1.37 19.08
C GLU A 83 -0.21 0.02 19.53
N ASN A 84 1.09 0.16 19.81
CA ASN A 84 1.73 1.43 20.22
C ASN A 84 2.85 1.85 19.25
N ALA A 85 2.87 1.34 18.02
CA ALA A 85 3.91 1.67 17.05
C ALA A 85 3.87 3.15 16.67
N LEU A 86 5.04 3.79 16.57
CA LEU A 86 5.15 5.16 16.08
C LEU A 86 5.40 5.14 14.57
N ILE A 87 4.58 5.88 13.82
CA ILE A 87 4.72 5.98 12.36
C ILE A 87 5.75 7.06 12.05
N THR A 88 6.90 6.66 11.50
CA THR A 88 7.94 7.61 11.06
C THR A 88 7.61 8.25 9.72
N ARG A 89 6.99 7.48 8.82
CA ARG A 89 6.60 7.90 7.47
C ARG A 89 5.31 7.20 7.09
N TYR A 90 4.36 7.96 6.55
CA TYR A 90 3.09 7.42 6.08
C TYR A 90 3.21 6.83 4.68
N GLY A 91 2.41 5.82 4.40
CA GLY A 91 2.23 5.26 3.08
C GLY A 91 1.61 6.28 2.12
N TYR A 92 1.98 6.18 0.85
CA TYR A 92 1.48 7.05 -0.21
C TYR A 92 1.45 6.27 -1.52
N ALA A 93 0.68 6.78 -2.47
CA ALA A 93 0.76 6.37 -3.87
C ALA A 93 1.40 7.50 -4.68
N ILE A 94 2.04 7.11 -5.79
CA ILE A 94 2.60 8.04 -6.77
C ILE A 94 2.09 7.63 -8.15
N GLU A 95 1.65 8.62 -8.91
CA GLU A 95 1.31 8.49 -10.33
C GLU A 95 2.38 9.22 -11.14
N TYR A 96 2.82 8.63 -12.25
CA TYR A 96 3.87 9.17 -13.09
C TYR A 96 3.70 8.74 -14.54
N ASP A 97 4.14 9.58 -15.46
CA ASP A 97 4.20 9.26 -16.88
C ASP A 97 5.31 8.26 -17.18
N PHE A 98 5.09 7.40 -18.16
CA PHE A 98 6.12 6.48 -18.64
C PHE A 98 6.06 6.35 -20.17
N ILE A 99 7.22 6.09 -20.78
CA ILE A 99 7.33 5.76 -22.20
C ILE A 99 7.07 4.26 -22.36
N GLN A 100 6.25 3.88 -23.34
CA GLN A 100 6.01 2.47 -23.62
C GLN A 100 7.34 1.78 -23.95
N PRO A 101 7.70 0.67 -23.27
CA PRO A 101 8.97 -0.02 -23.53
C PRO A 101 9.13 -0.52 -24.98
N THR A 102 8.05 -0.57 -25.76
CA THR A 102 8.05 -0.93 -27.19
C THR A 102 8.64 0.16 -28.10
N GLU A 103 8.80 1.39 -27.58
CA GLU A 103 9.54 2.47 -28.25
C GLU A 103 11.06 2.27 -28.15
N LEU A 104 11.53 1.25 -27.43
CA LEU A 104 12.95 0.95 -27.27
C LEU A 104 13.31 -0.35 -27.99
N THR A 105 14.51 -0.39 -28.55
CA THR A 105 15.16 -1.62 -28.98
C THR A 105 15.59 -2.47 -27.77
N HIS A 106 16.00 -3.72 -28.01
CA HIS A 106 16.52 -4.59 -26.94
C HIS A 106 17.82 -4.08 -26.29
N THR A 107 18.49 -3.10 -26.89
CA THR A 107 19.65 -2.40 -26.34
C THR A 107 19.28 -1.12 -25.58
N LEU A 108 17.98 -0.84 -25.42
CA LEU A 108 17.43 0.38 -24.80
C LEU A 108 17.69 1.67 -25.59
N GLU A 109 18.10 1.55 -26.85
CA GLU A 109 18.15 2.67 -27.80
C GLU A 109 16.72 3.02 -28.25
N THR A 110 16.42 4.31 -28.32
CA THR A 110 15.15 4.92 -28.76
C THR A 110 15.09 5.11 -30.26
#